data_AF-D6D4Z9-F1
#
_entry.id   AF-D6D4Z9-F1
#
_cell.length_a   1.000
_cell.length_b   1.000
_cell.length_c   1.000
_cell.angle_alpha   90.00
_cell.angle_beta   90.00
_cell.angle_gamma   90.00
#
_symmetry.space_group_name_H-M   'P 1'
#
loop_
_entity.id
_entity.type
_entity.pdbx_description
1 polymer ?
#
loop_
_entity_poly.entity_id
_entity_poly.type
_entity_poly.pdbx_seq_one_letter_code
_entity_poly.pdbx_strand_id
1 'polypeptide(L)'
;MNNNEPAAERYSINGFKYFSELAKEYFPDLANASSASKKMRKRIKANKTLNEQLVAAYYTSQTIDVSPEMQLIIYRHWGPPHIDLPTNV
;
A
#
# COMPACT_ATOMS: atom_id res chain seq x y z
N MET A 1 17.15 -25.81 21.85
CA MET A 1 16.87 -25.07 20.60
C MET A 1 16.30 -23.71 20.99
N ASN A 2 17.08 -22.63 20.90
CA ASN A 2 16.54 -21.27 20.92
C ASN A 2 16.20 -20.90 19.49
N ASN A 3 14.91 -20.77 19.20
CA ASN A 3 14.42 -20.24 17.93
C ASN A 3 14.67 -18.73 17.94
N ASN A 4 15.90 -18.31 17.65
CA ASN A 4 16.17 -16.95 17.23
C ASN A 4 15.61 -16.82 15.80
N GLU A 5 14.31 -16.53 15.68
CA GLU A 5 13.79 -15.92 14.47
C GLU A 5 14.58 -14.62 14.26
N PRO A 6 15.30 -14.44 13.13
CA PRO A 6 15.77 -13.12 12.80
C PRO A 6 14.51 -12.29 12.54
N ALA A 7 14.18 -11.40 13.47
CA ALA A 7 13.23 -10.33 13.23
C ALA A 7 13.68 -9.66 11.93
N ALA A 8 12.95 -9.93 10.84
CA ALA A 8 13.37 -9.59 9.49
C ALA A 8 13.90 -8.16 9.47
N GLU A 9 15.22 -8.01 9.31
CA GLU A 9 15.87 -6.72 9.16
C GLU A 9 15.13 -6.01 8.04
N ARG A 10 14.37 -4.97 8.39
CA ARG A 10 13.50 -4.26 7.45
C ARG A 10 14.39 -3.49 6.49
N TYR A 11 14.79 -4.10 5.39
CA TYR A 11 15.45 -3.43 4.28
C TYR A 11 14.50 -2.34 3.75
N SER A 12 14.71 -1.11 4.20
CA SER A 12 13.93 0.04 3.75
C SER A 12 14.70 0.75 2.64
N ILE A 13 14.17 0.70 1.43
CA ILE A 13 14.67 1.49 0.31
C ILE A 13 13.91 2.83 0.33
N ASN A 14 14.64 3.95 0.35
CA ASN A 14 14.04 5.28 0.42
C ASN A 14 12.95 5.47 -0.65
N GLY A 15 11.77 5.92 -0.21
CA GLY A 15 10.64 6.22 -1.07
C GLY A 15 9.75 5.03 -1.43
N PHE A 16 10.18 3.79 -1.18
CA PHE A 16 9.29 2.62 -1.27
C PHE A 16 8.46 2.51 0.02
N LYS A 17 7.20 2.09 -0.13
CA LYS A 17 6.27 1.91 0.99
C LYS A 17 5.62 0.55 0.88
N TYR A 18 5.39 -0.14 2.00
CA TYR A 18 4.65 -1.39 1.96
C TYR A 18 3.22 -1.17 1.44
N PHE A 19 2.76 -2.04 0.56
CA PHE A 19 1.40 -1.99 0.02
C PHE A 19 0.36 -2.04 1.13
N SER A 20 0.62 -2.80 2.19
CA SER A 20 -0.24 -2.92 3.37
C SER A 20 -0.35 -1.61 4.17
N GLU A 21 0.74 -0.86 4.30
CA GLU A 21 0.75 0.45 4.96
C GLU A 21 -0.04 1.46 4.14
N LEU A 22 0.26 1.57 2.83
CA LEU A 22 -0.48 2.44 1.93
C LEU A 22 -1.99 2.10 1.90
N ALA A 23 -2.33 0.81 1.93
CA ALA A 23 -3.73 0.39 1.97
C ALA A 23 -4.43 0.81 3.27
N LYS A 24 -3.75 0.78 4.42
CA LYS A 24 -4.30 1.26 5.68
C LYS A 24 -4.54 2.77 5.67
N GLU A 25 -3.66 3.53 5.04
CA GLU A 25 -3.83 4.98 4.89
C GLU A 25 -5.07 5.33 4.03
N TYR A 26 -5.43 4.51 3.04
CA TYR A 26 -6.66 4.71 2.23
C TYR A 26 -7.92 4.12 2.84
N PHE A 27 -7.79 3.14 3.74
CA PHE A 27 -8.91 2.42 4.33
C PHE A 27 -8.71 2.27 5.84
N PRO A 28 -8.67 3.38 6.60
CA PRO A 28 -8.40 3.36 8.04
C PRO A 28 -9.44 2.56 8.83
N ASP A 29 -10.68 2.48 8.34
CA ASP A 29 -11.78 1.71 8.94
C ASP A 29 -11.51 0.19 9.01
N LEU A 30 -10.53 -0.31 8.25
CA LEU A 30 -10.22 -1.73 8.19
C LEU A 30 -9.15 -2.09 9.23
N ALA A 31 -9.59 -2.74 10.30
CA ALA A 31 -8.74 -3.13 11.43
C ALA A 31 -7.48 -3.93 11.03
N ASN A 32 -7.58 -4.78 9.98
CA ASN A 32 -6.46 -5.62 9.54
C ASN A 32 -5.89 -5.17 8.18
N ALA A 33 -4.56 -5.26 8.07
CA ALA A 33 -3.80 -4.85 6.89
C ALA A 33 -4.09 -5.71 5.63
N SER A 34 -4.44 -6.99 5.81
CA SER A 34 -4.79 -7.91 4.72
C SER A 34 -6.12 -7.54 4.06
N SER A 35 -7.14 -7.21 4.85
CA SER A 35 -8.44 -6.70 4.40
C SER A 35 -8.29 -5.38 3.67
N ALA A 36 -7.50 -4.45 4.22
CA ALA A 36 -7.17 -3.18 3.57
C ALA A 36 -6.51 -3.44 2.21
N SER A 37 -5.49 -4.30 2.17
CA SER A 37 -4.79 -4.67 0.94
C SER A 37 -5.73 -5.29 -0.09
N LYS A 38 -6.60 -6.23 0.34
CA LYS A 38 -7.58 -6.88 -0.55
C LYS A 38 -8.57 -5.86 -1.14
N LYS A 39 -9.06 -4.92 -0.32
CA LYS A 39 -9.96 -3.83 -0.77
C LYS A 39 -9.23 -2.92 -1.76
N MET A 40 -7.98 -2.56 -1.47
CA MET A 40 -7.15 -1.74 -2.35
C MET A 40 -6.95 -2.41 -3.71
N ARG A 41 -6.53 -3.68 -3.75
CA ARG A 41 -6.34 -4.44 -5.01
C ARG A 41 -7.64 -4.55 -5.80
N LYS A 42 -8.78 -4.77 -5.13
CA LYS A 42 -10.09 -4.79 -5.79
C LYS A 42 -10.43 -3.45 -6.43
N ARG A 43 -10.17 -2.34 -5.75
CA ARG A 43 -10.41 -0.97 -6.26
C ARG A 43 -9.50 -0.62 -7.43
N ILE A 44 -8.22 -1.02 -7.37
CA ILE A 44 -7.28 -0.89 -8.50
C ILE A 44 -7.81 -1.65 -9.71
N LYS A 45 -8.13 -2.95 -9.55
CA LYS A 45 -8.61 -3.81 -10.65
C LYS A 45 -9.92 -3.32 -11.27
N ALA A 46 -10.77 -2.65 -10.49
CA ALA A 46 -12.03 -2.08 -10.98
C ALA A 46 -11.82 -0.84 -11.88
N ASN A 47 -10.69 -0.15 -11.77
CA ASN A 47 -10.35 0.99 -12.61
C ASN A 47 -9.33 0.59 -13.67
N LYS A 48 -9.80 0.41 -14.91
CA LYS A 48 -8.97 -0.06 -16.05
C LYS A 48 -7.74 0.82 -16.27
N THR A 49 -7.92 2.14 -16.36
CA THR A 49 -6.83 3.09 -16.62
C THR A 49 -5.78 3.09 -15.51
N LEU A 50 -6.21 3.11 -14.25
CA LEU A 50 -5.32 3.01 -13.10
C LEU A 50 -4.52 1.71 -13.12
N ASN A 51 -5.19 0.58 -13.38
CA ASN A 51 -4.55 -0.72 -13.43
C ASN A 51 -3.53 -0.82 -14.57
N GLU A 52 -3.84 -0.31 -15.76
CA GLU A 52 -2.91 -0.28 -16.89
C GLU A 52 -1.67 0.57 -16.62
N GLN A 53 -1.84 1.76 -16.05
CA GLN A 53 -0.70 2.62 -15.66
C GLN A 53 0.18 1.96 -14.58
N LEU A 54 -0.45 1.32 -13.59
CA LEU A 54 0.29 0.59 -12.56
C LEU A 54 1.06 -0.60 -13.14
N VAL A 55 0.45 -1.39 -14.02
CA VAL A 55 1.11 -2.51 -14.69
C VAL A 55 2.30 -2.03 -15.53
N ALA A 56 2.17 -0.88 -16.21
CA ALA A 56 3.28 -0.25 -16.92
C ALA A 56 4.43 0.15 -15.97
N ALA A 57 4.12 0.49 -14.71
CA ALA A 57 5.08 0.73 -13.64
C ALA A 57 5.47 -0.55 -12.87
N TYR A 58 5.35 -1.74 -13.48
CA TYR A 58 5.71 -3.06 -12.92
C TYR A 58 4.87 -3.52 -11.72
N TYR A 59 3.67 -2.97 -11.52
CA TYR A 59 2.75 -3.48 -10.50
C TYR A 59 2.21 -4.86 -10.89
N THR A 60 2.16 -5.77 -9.92
CA THR A 60 1.55 -7.09 -10.03
C THR A 60 0.60 -7.33 -8.85
N SER A 61 -0.23 -8.38 -8.95
CA SER A 61 -1.06 -8.81 -7.82
C SER A 61 -0.25 -9.26 -6.60
N GLN A 62 1.06 -9.49 -6.76
CA GLN A 62 1.99 -9.92 -5.71
C GLN A 62 2.88 -8.78 -5.19
N THR A 63 2.73 -7.55 -5.70
CA THR A 63 3.53 -6.40 -5.24
C THR A 63 3.39 -6.21 -3.73
N ILE A 64 4.52 -6.34 -3.03
CA ILE A 64 4.65 -6.14 -1.58
C ILE A 64 5.04 -4.69 -1.29
N ASP A 65 6.02 -4.17 -2.04
CA ASP A 65 6.51 -2.79 -1.92
C ASP A 65 6.06 -1.94 -3.11
N VAL A 66 5.54 -0.75 -2.80
CA VAL A 66 5.01 0.21 -3.76
C VAL A 66 6.08 1.26 -4.03
N SER A 67 6.57 1.30 -5.27
CA SER A 67 7.58 2.27 -5.69
C SER A 67 7.04 3.72 -5.65
N PRO A 68 7.91 4.73 -5.62
CA PRO A 68 7.48 6.13 -5.72
C PRO A 68 6.59 6.42 -6.94
N GLU A 69 6.88 5.78 -8.08
CA GLU A 69 6.09 5.93 -9.30
C GLU A 69 4.69 5.31 -9.17
N MET A 70 4.59 4.11 -8.60
CA MET A 70 3.29 3.48 -8.30
C MET A 70 2.47 4.32 -7.33
N GLN A 71 3.11 4.87 -6.29
CA GLN A 71 2.46 5.77 -5.33
C GLN A 71 1.92 7.02 -6.04
N LEU A 72 2.71 7.66 -6.90
CA LEU A 72 2.29 8.83 -7.67
C LEU A 72 1.07 8.55 -8.57
N ILE A 73 1.06 7.41 -9.26
CA ILE A 73 -0.08 6.99 -10.08
C ILE A 73 -1.34 6.85 -9.20
N ILE A 74 -1.23 6.20 -8.04
CA ILE A 74 -2.35 6.04 -7.10
C ILE A 74 -2.83 7.42 -6.61
N TYR A 75 -1.91 8.33 -6.22
CA TYR A 75 -2.26 9.68 -5.77
C TYR A 75 -2.97 10.50 -6.84
N ARG A 76 -2.61 10.37 -8.12
CA ARG A 76 -3.30 11.04 -9.23
C ARG A 76 -4.74 10.57 -9.40
N HIS A 77 -5.01 9.29 -9.13
CA HIS A 77 -6.34 8.71 -9.31
C HIS A 77 -7.24 8.85 -8.08
N TRP A 78 -6.69 8.77 -6.86
CA TRP A 78 -7.46 8.71 -5.62
C TRP A 78 -7.24 9.92 -4.71
N GLY A 79 -6.32 10.83 -5.05
CA GLY A 79 -5.82 11.87 -4.17
C GLY A 79 -4.78 11.32 -3.17
N PRO A 80 -4.09 12.19 -2.41
CA PRO A 80 -3.27 11.73 -1.29
C PRO A 80 -4.16 11.05 -0.23
N PRO A 81 -3.64 10.05 0.49
CA PRO A 81 -4.38 9.43 1.59
C PRO A 81 -4.64 10.46 2.70
N HIS A 82 -5.79 10.34 3.36
CA HIS A 82 -6.12 11.18 4.50
C HIS A 82 -5.41 10.68 5.75
N ILE A 83 -4.74 11.58 6.46
CA ILE A 83 -4.17 11.31 7.78
C ILE A 83 -5.14 11.91 8.78
N ASP A 84 -5.93 11.04 9.42
CA ASP A 84 -6.77 11.45 10.54
C ASP A 84 -5.87 11.69 11.75
N LEU A 85 -5.66 12.96 12.08
CA LEU A 85 -4.96 13.32 13.31
C LEU A 85 -5.86 13.01 14.50
N PRO A 86 -5.33 12.42 15.60
CA PRO A 86 -6.12 12.29 16.82
C PRO A 86 -6.49 13.68 17.30
N THR A 87 -7.78 13.99 17.33
CA THR A 87 -8.29 15.12 18.12
C THR A 87 -8.07 14.75 19.58
N ASN A 88 -7.07 15.37 20.21
CA ASN A 88 -6.89 15.32 21.65
C ASN A 88 -8.24 15.61 22.33
N VAL A 89 -8.73 14.64 23.11
CA VAL A 89 -9.80 14.81 24.09
C VAL A 89 -9.18 14.86 25.47
#